data_AF-A0A1X0DDT9-F1
#
_entry.id   AF-A0A1X0DDT9-F1
#
_cell.length_a   1.000
_cell.length_b   1.000
_cell.length_c   1.000
_cell.angle_alpha   90.00
_cell.angle_beta   90.00
_cell.angle_gamma   90.00
#
_symmetry.space_group_name_H-M   'P 1'
#
loop_
_entity.id
_entity.type
_entity.pdbx_description
1 polymer ?
#
loop_
_entity_poly.entity_id
_entity_poly.type
_entity_poly.pdbx_seq_one_letter_code
_entity_poly.pdbx_strand_id
1 'polypeptide(L)'
;MPTPHAAEIVLTADERAELEGWARRRTSAAGLAMRSRIVLAAADGGTNTELAERLGLSISTVRRWRNRFVVDRCDGLLDEPRPGRPRVVGDEQIKNLITATLETTPEDATHWSTRSMAEHLGLSQSMVSRVWRAFGLAPHKQDSWKLSKDPLFVEKVRDVVGLYLNPPERAVVLCVDEKTQIQALNRTQPVFPMLPGTPA
;
A
#
# COMPACT_ATOMS: atom_id res chain seq x y z
N MET A 1 -8.77 50.89 -17.55
CA MET A 1 -9.08 50.74 -16.11
C MET A 1 -9.96 49.51 -15.95
N PRO A 2 -9.57 48.47 -15.18
CA PRO A 2 -10.49 47.37 -14.94
C PRO A 2 -11.62 47.88 -14.05
N THR A 3 -12.85 47.81 -14.53
CA THR A 3 -14.04 48.20 -13.79
C THR A 3 -14.14 47.43 -12.46
N PRO A 4 -14.43 48.10 -11.33
CA PRO A 4 -14.47 47.49 -9.99
C PRO A 4 -15.72 46.62 -9.75
N HIS A 5 -16.42 46.22 -10.81
CA HIS A 5 -17.64 45.43 -10.70
C HIS A 5 -17.30 43.94 -10.63
N ALA A 6 -17.84 43.28 -9.60
CA ALA A 6 -17.74 41.85 -9.47
C ALA A 6 -18.41 41.19 -10.69
N ALA A 7 -17.75 40.18 -11.27
CA ALA A 7 -18.29 39.44 -12.41
C ALA A 7 -19.71 38.95 -12.09
N GLU A 8 -20.61 39.17 -13.05
CA GLU A 8 -21.99 38.70 -12.98
C GLU A 8 -21.99 37.16 -13.06
N ILE A 9 -22.72 36.52 -12.15
CA ILE A 9 -22.81 35.06 -12.09
C ILE A 9 -24.20 34.67 -12.58
N VAL A 10 -24.26 34.14 -13.80
CA VAL A 10 -25.47 33.51 -14.33
C VAL A 10 -25.34 32.00 -14.16
N LEU A 11 -26.32 31.39 -13.50
CA LEU A 11 -26.38 29.95 -13.25
C LEU A 11 -27.35 29.29 -14.23
N THR A 12 -26.94 28.14 -14.77
CA THR A 12 -27.86 27.20 -15.41
C THR A 12 -28.75 26.53 -14.37
N ALA A 13 -29.83 25.87 -14.83
CA ALA A 13 -30.71 25.12 -13.93
C ALA A 13 -29.97 23.98 -13.21
N ASP A 14 -29.09 23.28 -13.92
CA ASP A 14 -28.31 22.17 -13.37
C ASP A 14 -27.30 22.64 -12.32
N GLU A 15 -26.57 23.72 -12.59
CA GLU A 15 -25.64 24.31 -11.63
C GLU A 15 -26.37 24.83 -10.38
N ARG A 16 -27.53 25.48 -10.56
CA ARG A 16 -28.33 25.93 -9.42
C ARG A 16 -28.79 24.74 -8.56
N ALA A 17 -29.27 23.67 -9.18
CA ALA A 17 -29.68 22.46 -8.48
C ALA A 17 -28.52 21.79 -7.72
N GLU A 18 -27.34 21.71 -8.34
CA GLU A 18 -26.14 21.16 -7.73
C GLU A 18 -25.66 21.98 -6.52
N LEU A 19 -25.54 23.30 -6.67
CA LEU A 19 -25.15 24.21 -5.59
C LEU A 19 -26.13 24.20 -4.42
N GLU A 20 -27.43 24.15 -4.70
CA GLU A 20 -28.46 23.99 -3.67
C GLU A 20 -28.32 22.65 -2.94
N GLY A 21 -28.05 21.57 -3.68
CA GLY A 21 -27.76 20.25 -3.14
C GLY A 21 -26.56 20.28 -2.19
N TRP A 22 -25.46 20.90 -2.61
CA TRP A 22 -24.25 21.03 -1.80
C TRP A 22 -24.45 21.91 -0.56
N ALA A 23 -25.24 22.99 -0.67
CA ALA A 23 -25.51 23.91 0.42
C ALA A 23 -26.42 23.32 1.52
N ARG A 24 -27.39 22.47 1.15
CA ARG A 24 -28.38 21.87 2.07
C ARG A 24 -27.94 20.53 2.65
N ARG A 25 -27.09 19.77 1.96
CA ARG A 25 -26.71 18.42 2.36
C ARG A 25 -25.94 18.42 3.69
N ARG A 26 -26.48 17.71 4.68
CA ARG A 26 -25.86 17.59 6.03
C ARG A 26 -24.46 16.98 6.03
N THR A 27 -24.13 16.17 5.02
CA THR A 27 -22.83 15.49 4.88
C THR A 27 -21.84 16.22 3.98
N SER A 28 -22.23 17.35 3.36
CA SER A 28 -21.26 18.17 2.63
C SER A 28 -20.19 18.69 3.59
N ALA A 29 -18.94 18.70 3.14
CA ALA A 29 -17.89 19.42 3.87
C ALA A 29 -18.34 20.87 4.07
N ALA A 30 -18.26 21.39 5.29
CA ALA A 30 -18.77 22.72 5.65
C ALA A 30 -18.24 23.83 4.71
N GLY A 31 -17.00 23.68 4.24
CA GLY A 31 -16.40 24.56 3.24
C GLY A 31 -17.12 24.56 1.90
N LEU A 32 -17.51 23.40 1.36
CA LEU A 32 -18.23 23.30 0.09
C LEU A 32 -19.62 23.93 0.18
N ALA A 33 -20.33 23.70 1.29
CA ALA A 33 -21.63 24.32 1.53
C ALA A 33 -21.52 25.86 1.61
N MET A 34 -20.52 26.39 2.30
CA MET A 34 -20.23 27.82 2.38
C MET A 34 -19.94 28.42 1.00
N ARG A 35 -19.06 27.77 0.21
CA ARG A 35 -18.72 28.18 -1.16
C ARG A 35 -19.95 28.23 -2.06
N SER A 36 -20.80 27.22 -1.95
CA SER A 36 -22.04 27.13 -2.73
C SER A 36 -23.02 28.26 -2.39
N ARG A 37 -23.17 28.60 -1.10
CA ARG A 37 -24.00 29.74 -0.67
C ARG A 37 -23.48 31.08 -1.21
N ILE A 38 -22.17 31.27 -1.30
CA ILE A 38 -21.58 32.48 -1.90
C ILE A 38 -22.00 32.61 -3.36
N VAL A 39 -21.93 31.53 -4.14
CA VAL A 39 -22.25 31.55 -5.58
C VAL A 39 -23.76 31.73 -5.80
N LEU A 40 -24.61 31.02 -5.05
CA LEU A 40 -26.07 31.19 -5.09
C LEU A 40 -26.46 32.64 -4.76
N ALA A 41 -25.91 33.19 -3.67
CA ALA A 41 -26.15 34.56 -3.26
C ALA A 41 -25.66 35.60 -4.28
N ALA A 42 -24.60 35.28 -5.04
CA ALA A 42 -24.07 36.15 -6.09
C ALA A 42 -24.88 36.07 -7.39
N ALA A 43 -25.53 34.94 -7.66
CA ALA A 43 -26.45 34.77 -8.79
C ALA A 43 -27.74 35.57 -8.62
N ASP A 44 -28.13 35.84 -7.36
CA ASP A 44 -29.25 36.71 -7.04
C ASP A 44 -28.87 38.22 -7.08
N GLY A 45 -27.61 38.53 -7.44
CA GLY A 45 -27.08 39.88 -7.54
C GLY A 45 -26.38 40.39 -6.26
N GLY A 46 -25.83 41.61 -6.35
CA GLY A 46 -25.16 42.30 -5.25
C GLY A 46 -23.63 42.34 -5.34
N THR A 47 -23.08 43.32 -4.64
CA THR A 47 -21.64 43.57 -4.53
C THR A 47 -20.96 42.61 -3.55
N ASN A 48 -19.65 42.43 -3.67
CA ASN A 48 -18.90 41.58 -2.74
C ASN A 48 -19.01 42.03 -1.28
N THR A 49 -19.21 43.33 -1.04
CA THR A 49 -19.40 43.91 0.30
C THR A 49 -20.74 43.49 0.90
N GLU A 50 -21.84 43.68 0.16
CA GLU A 50 -23.18 43.29 0.61
C GLU A 50 -23.28 41.78 0.87
N LEU A 51 -22.68 40.97 0.00
CA LEU A 51 -22.63 39.52 0.17
C LEU A 51 -21.81 39.10 1.40
N ALA A 52 -20.69 39.77 1.63
CA ALA A 52 -19.83 39.50 2.78
C ALA A 52 -20.56 39.78 4.10
N GLU A 53 -21.25 40.92 4.20
CA GLU A 53 -22.07 41.28 5.36
C GLU A 53 -23.22 40.29 5.56
N ARG A 54 -23.99 40.00 4.50
CA ARG A 54 -25.13 39.08 4.55
C ARG A 54 -24.74 37.66 4.97
N LEU A 55 -23.56 37.19 4.58
CA LEU A 55 -23.09 35.84 4.88
C LEU A 55 -22.16 35.78 6.11
N GLY A 56 -21.81 36.91 6.72
CA GLY A 56 -20.87 36.99 7.84
C GLY A 56 -19.43 36.57 7.47
N LEU A 57 -19.00 36.85 6.24
CA LEU A 57 -17.71 36.42 5.68
C LEU A 57 -16.80 37.60 5.36
N SER A 58 -15.51 37.35 5.11
CA SER A 58 -14.64 38.39 4.57
C SER A 58 -14.93 38.67 3.09
N ILE A 59 -14.83 39.93 2.68
CA ILE A 59 -14.94 40.35 1.26
C ILE A 59 -13.94 39.58 0.38
N SER A 60 -12.73 39.31 0.90
CA SER A 60 -11.70 38.53 0.20
C SER A 60 -12.12 37.08 -0.07
N THR A 61 -12.88 36.47 0.84
CA THR A 61 -13.41 35.11 0.68
C THR A 61 -14.49 35.08 -0.40
N VAL A 62 -15.45 36.02 -0.34
CA VAL A 62 -16.50 36.15 -1.36
C VAL A 62 -15.89 36.37 -2.75
N ARG A 63 -14.94 37.31 -2.86
CA ARG A 63 -14.24 37.60 -4.12
C ARG A 63 -13.51 36.37 -4.67
N ARG A 64 -12.79 35.63 -3.81
CA ARG A 64 -12.05 34.42 -4.22
C ARG A 64 -12.98 33.39 -4.86
N TRP A 65 -14.08 33.07 -4.20
CA TRP A 65 -14.98 32.01 -4.66
C TRP A 65 -15.83 32.42 -5.86
N ARG A 66 -16.23 33.70 -5.96
CA ARG A 66 -16.85 34.23 -7.18
C ARG A 66 -15.90 34.12 -8.37
N ASN A 67 -14.65 34.57 -8.20
CA ASN A 67 -13.65 34.50 -9.27
C ASN A 67 -13.36 33.06 -9.70
N ARG A 68 -13.24 32.13 -8.74
CA ARG A 68 -12.99 30.72 -9.04
C ARG A 68 -14.17 30.06 -9.76
N PHE A 69 -15.41 30.39 -9.36
CA PHE A 69 -16.60 29.93 -10.06
C PHE A 69 -16.71 30.47 -11.49
N VAL A 70 -16.30 31.71 -11.73
CA VAL A 70 -16.34 32.30 -13.09
C VAL A 70 -15.41 31.55 -14.06
N VAL A 71 -14.28 31.04 -13.57
CA VAL A 71 -13.29 30.32 -14.39
C VAL A 71 -13.63 28.84 -14.49
N ASP A 72 -13.86 28.18 -13.35
CA ASP A 72 -13.91 26.72 -13.24
C ASP A 72 -15.30 26.18 -12.89
N ARG A 73 -16.34 27.04 -12.87
CA ARG A 73 -17.74 26.69 -12.52
C ARG A 73 -17.81 25.91 -11.19
N CYS A 74 -18.66 24.87 -11.13
CA CYS A 74 -18.85 24.05 -9.95
C CYS A 74 -17.57 23.31 -9.50
N ASP A 75 -16.72 22.87 -10.44
CA ASP A 75 -15.44 22.21 -10.14
C ASP A 75 -14.48 23.13 -9.37
N GLY A 76 -14.55 24.43 -9.68
CA GLY A 76 -13.84 25.49 -8.95
C GLY A 76 -14.20 25.60 -7.47
N LEU A 77 -15.28 24.98 -7.00
CA LEU A 77 -15.66 25.01 -5.59
C LEU A 77 -15.13 23.81 -4.81
N LEU A 78 -14.60 22.79 -5.48
CA LEU A 78 -14.03 21.61 -4.85
C LEU A 78 -12.66 21.91 -4.23
N ASP A 79 -12.28 21.08 -3.25
CA ASP A 79 -10.95 21.16 -2.64
C ASP A 79 -9.90 20.69 -3.65
N GLU A 80 -8.85 21.50 -3.83
CA GLU A 80 -7.71 21.08 -4.65
C GLU A 80 -6.95 19.95 -3.95
N PRO A 81 -6.28 19.08 -4.72
CA PRO A 81 -5.35 18.11 -4.16
C PRO A 81 -4.34 18.85 -3.28
N ARG A 82 -4.42 18.64 -1.96
CA ARG A 82 -3.46 19.25 -1.04
C ARG A 82 -2.12 18.54 -1.27
N PRO A 83 -1.07 19.23 -1.74
CA PRO A 83 0.25 18.62 -1.82
C PRO A 83 0.67 18.26 -0.39
N GLY A 84 0.83 16.96 -0.13
CA GLY A 84 1.32 16.48 1.15
C GLY A 84 2.74 16.98 1.42
N ARG A 85 3.26 16.68 2.61
CA ARG A 85 4.67 16.98 2.93
C ARG A 85 5.58 16.42 1.83
N PRO A 86 6.48 17.23 1.25
CA PRO A 86 7.43 16.74 0.25
C PRO A 86 8.19 15.53 0.78
N ARG A 87 8.41 14.53 -0.08
CA ARG A 87 9.19 13.35 0.27
C ARG A 87 10.61 13.77 0.61
N VAL A 88 11.08 13.36 1.80
CA VAL A 88 12.44 13.64 2.30
C VAL A 88 13.47 12.66 1.72
N VAL A 89 13.03 11.47 1.32
CA VAL A 89 13.90 10.41 0.80
C VAL A 89 13.59 10.17 -0.66
N GLY A 90 14.63 10.28 -1.47
CA GLY A 90 14.57 10.16 -2.92
C GLY A 90 14.59 8.70 -3.39
N ASP A 91 14.36 8.52 -4.69
CA ASP A 91 14.20 7.18 -5.27
C ASP A 91 15.49 6.35 -5.20
N GLU A 92 16.66 6.98 -5.26
CA GLU A 92 17.96 6.27 -5.09
C GLU A 92 18.10 5.63 -3.72
N GLN A 93 17.66 6.30 -2.65
CA GLN A 93 17.71 5.72 -1.30
C GLN A 93 16.70 4.58 -1.14
N ILE A 94 15.53 4.67 -1.80
CA ILE A 94 14.55 3.58 -1.83
C ILE A 94 15.12 2.38 -2.59
N LYS A 95 15.75 2.62 -3.74
CA LYS A 95 16.42 1.59 -4.54
C LYS A 95 17.50 0.88 -3.71
N ASN A 96 18.40 1.63 -3.08
CA ASN A 96 19.45 1.05 -2.22
C ASN A 96 18.86 0.20 -1.09
N LEU A 97 17.75 0.66 -0.48
CA LEU A 97 17.03 -0.10 0.54
C LEU A 97 16.48 -1.42 -0.01
N ILE A 98 15.85 -1.42 -1.18
CA ILE A 98 15.29 -2.63 -1.79
C ILE A 98 16.42 -3.61 -2.15
N THR A 99 17.47 -3.12 -2.82
CA THR A 99 18.65 -3.93 -3.19
C THR A 99 19.29 -4.58 -1.97
N ALA A 100 19.61 -3.81 -0.94
CA ALA A 100 20.18 -4.36 0.30
C ALA A 100 19.22 -5.36 0.99
N THR A 101 17.92 -5.12 0.93
CA THR A 101 16.93 -6.04 1.51
C THR A 101 16.93 -7.42 0.82
N LEU A 102 17.18 -7.45 -0.50
CA LEU A 102 17.08 -8.66 -1.32
C LEU A 102 18.41 -9.40 -1.50
N GLU A 103 19.52 -8.67 -1.52
CA GLU A 103 20.81 -9.22 -1.97
C GLU A 103 21.80 -9.43 -0.83
N THR A 104 21.51 -8.94 0.37
CA THR A 104 22.39 -9.08 1.53
C THR A 104 21.65 -9.61 2.76
N THR A 105 22.43 -10.07 3.74
CA THR A 105 21.96 -10.42 5.08
C THR A 105 22.84 -9.71 6.11
N PRO A 106 22.31 -9.40 7.30
CA PRO A 106 23.14 -8.88 8.39
C PRO A 106 24.19 -9.92 8.84
N GLU A 107 25.30 -9.46 9.40
CA GLU A 107 26.40 -10.33 9.85
C GLU A 107 25.93 -11.32 10.95
N ASP A 108 25.13 -10.84 11.90
CA ASP A 108 24.72 -11.60 13.08
C ASP A 108 23.29 -12.16 13.02
N ALA A 109 22.64 -12.17 11.85
CA ALA A 109 21.29 -12.71 11.72
C ALA A 109 20.99 -13.27 10.33
N THR A 110 20.02 -14.18 10.27
CA THR A 110 19.61 -14.82 9.01
C THR A 110 18.87 -13.89 8.06
N HIS A 111 18.25 -12.83 8.58
CA HIS A 111 17.46 -11.88 7.79
C HIS A 111 17.50 -10.49 8.41
N TRP A 112 17.30 -9.48 7.57
CA TRP A 112 17.14 -8.10 8.01
C TRP A 112 15.91 -7.91 8.90
N SER A 113 16.11 -7.26 10.05
CA SER A 113 15.03 -6.63 10.80
C SER A 113 14.85 -5.19 10.32
N THR A 114 13.66 -4.62 10.50
CA THR A 114 13.44 -3.20 10.14
C THR A 114 14.39 -2.23 10.87
N ARG A 115 14.88 -2.60 12.06
CA ARG A 115 15.83 -1.79 12.83
C ARG A 115 17.26 -1.93 12.31
N SER A 116 17.73 -3.16 12.11
CA SER A 116 19.09 -3.41 11.57
C SER A 116 19.27 -2.85 10.16
N MET A 117 18.26 -2.97 9.29
CA MET A 117 18.29 -2.36 7.96
C MET A 117 18.30 -0.83 8.02
N ALA A 118 17.56 -0.25 8.96
CA ALA A 118 17.53 1.19 9.16
C ALA A 118 18.90 1.72 9.62
N GLU A 119 19.54 1.04 10.56
CA GLU A 119 20.90 1.35 11.02
C GLU A 119 21.93 1.20 9.89
N HIS A 120 21.86 0.10 9.13
CA HIS A 120 22.76 -0.18 8.01
C HIS A 120 22.76 0.91 6.93
N LEU A 121 21.60 1.51 6.65
CA LEU A 121 21.44 2.52 5.58
C LEU A 121 21.27 3.95 6.10
N GLY A 122 21.38 4.18 7.42
CA GLY A 122 21.15 5.50 8.01
C GLY A 122 19.73 6.04 7.79
N LEU A 123 18.73 5.16 7.71
CA LEU A 123 17.33 5.49 7.51
C LEU A 123 16.54 5.41 8.82
N SER A 124 15.32 5.94 8.83
CA SER A 124 14.42 5.69 9.96
C SER A 124 13.75 4.32 9.84
N GLN A 125 13.58 3.62 10.96
CA GLN A 125 12.88 2.34 11.01
C GLN A 125 11.46 2.40 10.39
N SER A 126 10.74 3.51 10.61
CA SER A 126 9.38 3.69 10.07
C SER A 126 9.36 3.82 8.56
N MET A 127 10.43 4.36 7.96
CA MET A 127 10.60 4.43 6.51
C MET A 127 10.89 3.05 5.91
N VAL A 128 11.81 2.30 6.52
CA VAL A 128 12.09 0.91 6.12
C VAL A 128 10.81 0.09 6.14
N SER A 129 10.04 0.17 7.24
CA SER A 129 8.74 -0.51 7.35
C SER A 129 7.74 -0.07 6.27
N ARG A 130 7.68 1.22 5.94
CA ARG A 130 6.77 1.74 4.91
C ARG A 130 7.16 1.23 3.51
N VAL A 131 8.44 1.25 3.19
CA VAL A 131 8.95 0.76 1.90
C VAL A 131 8.71 -0.75 1.79
N TRP A 132 9.09 -1.53 2.80
CA TRP A 132 8.85 -2.98 2.77
C TRP A 132 7.37 -3.33 2.58
N ARG A 133 6.45 -2.64 3.25
CA ARG A 133 5.00 -2.84 3.04
C ARG A 133 4.55 -2.44 1.64
N ALA A 134 5.05 -1.31 1.12
CA ALA A 134 4.68 -0.83 -0.21
C ALA A 134 5.15 -1.76 -1.34
N PHE A 135 6.32 -2.38 -1.17
CA PHE A 135 6.92 -3.30 -2.14
C PHE A 135 6.69 -4.78 -1.83
N GLY A 136 5.92 -5.11 -0.78
CA GLY A 136 5.65 -6.49 -0.38
C GLY A 136 6.87 -7.28 0.10
N LEU A 137 7.93 -6.60 0.56
CA LEU A 137 9.16 -7.24 1.02
C LEU A 137 8.97 -7.84 2.41
N ALA A 138 9.21 -9.14 2.53
CA ALA A 138 9.20 -9.86 3.80
C ALA A 138 10.49 -10.68 3.94
N PRO A 139 11.60 -10.07 4.42
CA PRO A 139 12.89 -10.75 4.49
C PRO A 139 12.86 -12.05 5.28
N HIS A 140 12.04 -12.14 6.32
CA HIS A 140 11.86 -13.34 7.14
C HIS A 140 10.97 -14.43 6.50
N LYS A 141 10.39 -14.16 5.33
CA LYS A 141 9.54 -15.09 4.56
C LYS A 141 10.19 -15.37 3.21
N GLN A 142 11.46 -15.74 3.23
CA GLN A 142 12.07 -16.30 2.03
C GLN A 142 11.45 -17.67 1.77
N ASP A 143 10.71 -17.80 0.66
CA ASP A 143 10.40 -19.10 0.11
C ASP A 143 11.72 -19.65 -0.45
N SER A 144 12.41 -20.45 0.36
CA SER A 144 13.61 -21.14 -0.10
C SER A 144 13.20 -22.13 -1.19
N TRP A 145 13.44 -21.77 -2.45
CA TRP A 145 13.35 -22.74 -3.54
C TRP A 145 14.66 -23.53 -3.58
N LYS A 146 14.63 -24.75 -3.06
CA LYS A 146 15.78 -25.67 -3.12
C LYS A 146 15.93 -26.21 -4.54
N LEU A 147 16.55 -25.44 -5.43
CA LEU A 147 17.06 -25.96 -6.68
C LEU A 147 18.43 -26.59 -6.42
N SER A 148 18.59 -27.88 -6.69
CA SER A 148 19.90 -28.50 -6.68
C SER A 148 20.78 -27.88 -7.77
N LYS A 149 22.04 -27.56 -7.46
CA LYS A 149 23.03 -27.11 -8.45
C LYS A 149 23.69 -28.27 -9.22
N ASP A 150 23.24 -29.50 -8.98
CA ASP A 150 23.74 -30.68 -9.65
C ASP A 150 23.46 -30.60 -11.16
N PRO A 151 24.48 -30.65 -12.04
CA PRO A 151 24.29 -30.65 -13.49
C PRO A 151 23.37 -31.78 -13.98
N LEU A 152 23.28 -32.88 -13.24
CA LEU A 152 22.44 -34.04 -13.54
C LEU A 152 21.08 -34.01 -12.82
N PHE A 153 20.71 -32.89 -12.17
CA PHE A 153 19.50 -32.81 -11.36
C PHE A 153 18.24 -33.23 -12.11
N VAL A 154 18.08 -32.76 -13.35
CA VAL A 154 16.91 -33.07 -14.18
C VAL A 154 16.84 -34.55 -14.51
N GLU A 155 17.98 -35.18 -14.80
CA GLU A 155 18.06 -36.62 -15.09
C GLU A 155 17.70 -37.44 -13.85
N LYS A 156 18.30 -37.12 -12.70
CA LYS A 156 17.99 -37.79 -11.42
C LYS A 156 16.52 -37.65 -11.02
N VAL A 157 15.92 -36.47 -11.21
CA VAL A 157 14.49 -36.26 -10.96
C VAL A 157 13.65 -37.13 -11.89
N ARG A 158 13.99 -37.21 -13.17
CA ARG A 158 13.28 -38.08 -14.14
C ARG A 158 13.41 -39.55 -13.78
N ASP A 159 14.58 -40.01 -13.36
CA ASP A 159 14.79 -41.38 -12.94
C ASP A 159 13.92 -41.73 -11.71
N VAL A 160 13.94 -40.86 -10.69
CA VAL A 160 13.14 -41.07 -9.47
C VAL A 160 11.64 -41.02 -9.77
N VAL A 161 11.17 -40.03 -10.54
CA VAL A 161 9.75 -39.92 -10.94
C VAL A 161 9.35 -41.10 -11.85
N GLY A 162 10.25 -41.57 -12.71
CA GLY A 162 10.07 -42.72 -13.58
C GLY A 162 9.74 -43.99 -12.80
N LEU A 163 10.33 -44.18 -11.62
CA LEU A 163 10.00 -45.31 -10.73
C LEU A 163 8.55 -45.30 -10.24
N TYR A 164 7.91 -44.12 -10.15
CA TYR A 164 6.48 -44.00 -9.79
C TYR A 164 5.55 -44.14 -10.99
N LEU A 165 5.96 -43.61 -12.16
CA LEU A 165 5.11 -43.60 -13.35
C LEU A 165 5.13 -44.94 -14.12
N ASN A 166 6.25 -45.65 -14.11
CA ASN A 166 6.41 -46.95 -14.75
C ASN A 166 7.24 -47.88 -13.85
N PRO A 167 6.63 -48.41 -12.77
CA PRO A 167 7.35 -49.21 -11.80
C PRO A 167 7.86 -50.52 -12.43
N PRO A 168 9.13 -50.91 -12.20
CA PRO A 168 9.66 -52.16 -12.74
C PRO A 168 8.94 -53.38 -12.14
N GLU A 169 8.79 -54.44 -12.92
CA GLU A 169 8.25 -55.70 -12.40
C GLU A 169 9.13 -56.25 -11.27
N ARG A 170 8.50 -56.63 -10.16
CA ARG A 170 9.15 -57.18 -8.96
C ARG A 170 10.13 -56.22 -8.28
N ALA A 171 9.98 -54.90 -8.45
CA ALA A 171 10.77 -53.91 -7.73
C ALA A 171 10.07 -53.42 -6.45
N VAL A 172 10.86 -53.07 -5.44
CA VAL A 172 10.42 -52.38 -4.23
C VAL A 172 11.12 -51.01 -4.20
N VAL A 173 10.34 -49.94 -4.14
CA VAL A 173 10.86 -48.57 -3.98
C VAL A 173 10.78 -48.20 -2.50
N LEU A 174 11.94 -47.93 -1.90
CA LEU A 174 12.03 -47.45 -0.52
C LEU A 174 12.38 -45.97 -0.54
N CYS A 175 11.47 -45.14 -0.04
CA CYS A 175 11.70 -43.71 0.16
C CYS A 175 11.98 -43.46 1.63
N VAL A 176 13.15 -42.90 1.94
CA VAL A 176 13.55 -42.53 3.29
C VAL A 176 13.87 -41.05 3.27
N ASP A 177 13.16 -40.29 4.10
CA ASP A 177 13.40 -38.87 4.30
C ASP A 177 13.65 -38.62 5.79
N GLU A 178 14.67 -37.82 6.09
CA GLU A 178 14.93 -37.40 7.46
C GLU A 178 14.20 -36.09 7.72
N LYS A 179 13.07 -36.20 8.42
CA LYS A 179 12.30 -35.02 8.83
C LYS A 179 12.72 -34.58 10.22
N THR A 180 13.75 -33.72 10.28
CA THR A 180 14.17 -33.09 11.52
C THR A 180 12.97 -32.38 12.17
N GLN A 181 12.80 -32.59 13.48
CA GLN A 181 11.65 -32.16 14.33
C GLN A 181 10.40 -33.06 14.36
N ILE A 182 10.33 -34.17 13.61
CA ILE A 182 9.30 -35.20 13.81
C ILE A 182 9.95 -36.44 14.40
N GLN A 183 9.77 -36.66 15.71
CA GLN A 183 10.20 -37.88 16.37
C GLN A 183 9.23 -39.01 16.00
N ALA A 184 9.72 -40.15 15.52
CA ALA A 184 8.91 -41.35 15.32
C ALA A 184 8.51 -41.92 16.70
N LEU A 185 7.40 -41.42 17.26
CA LEU A 185 6.96 -41.73 18.63
C LEU A 185 6.46 -43.17 18.81
N ASN A 186 6.15 -43.89 17.72
CA ASN A 186 5.75 -45.29 17.79
C ASN A 186 6.31 -46.09 16.61
N ARG A 187 6.82 -47.29 16.93
CA ARG A 187 7.22 -48.30 15.94
C ARG A 187 6.01 -49.15 15.60
N THR A 188 5.85 -49.49 14.32
CA THR A 188 4.81 -50.42 13.84
C THR A 188 5.09 -51.88 14.20
N GLN A 189 6.34 -52.22 14.55
CA GLN A 189 6.69 -53.53 15.08
C GLN A 189 6.60 -53.55 16.62
N PRO A 190 6.06 -54.64 17.22
CA PRO A 190 6.04 -54.79 18.66
C PRO A 190 7.47 -54.80 19.20
N VAL A 191 7.74 -53.98 20.21
CA VAL A 191 9.01 -54.02 20.94
C VAL A 191 8.97 -55.23 21.85
N PHE A 192 9.75 -56.26 21.54
CA PHE A 192 9.95 -57.36 22.46
C PHE A 192 10.80 -56.90 23.65
N PRO A 193 10.53 -57.37 24.87
CA PRO A 193 11.33 -57.02 26.04
C PRO A 193 12.79 -57.43 25.79
N MET A 194 13.73 -56.54 26.14
CA MET A 194 15.16 -56.87 26.07
C MET A 194 15.45 -58.05 26.99
N LEU A 195 15.87 -59.18 26.41
CA LEU A 195 16.30 -60.34 27.17
C LEU A 195 17.78 -60.17 27.54
N PRO A 196 18.16 -60.41 28.82
CA PRO A 196 19.55 -60.32 29.25
C PRO A 196 20.48 -61.17 28.36
N GLY A 197 21.55 -60.56 27.84
CA GLY A 197 22.57 -61.25 27.04
C GLY A 197 22.41 -61.17 25.52
N THR A 198 21.41 -60.45 25.01
CA THR A 198 21.24 -60.23 23.56
C THR A 198 21.60 -58.79 23.19
N PRO A 199 22.61 -58.53 22.34
CA PRO A 199 22.90 -57.17 21.90
C PRO A 199 21.76 -56.64 21.02
N ALA A 200 21.52 -55.33 21.13
CA ALA A 200 20.51 -54.60 20.37
C ALA A 200 20.85 -54.49 18.87
#